data_AF-A0A512D101-F1
#
_entry.id   AF-A0A512D101-F1
#
_cell.length_a   1.000
_cell.length_b   1.000
_cell.length_c   1.000
_cell.angle_alpha   90.00
_cell.angle_beta   90.00
_cell.angle_gamma   90.00
#
_symmetry.space_group_name_H-M   'P 1'
#
loop_
_entity.id
_entity.type
_entity.pdbx_description
1 polymer ?
#
loop_
_entity_poly.entity_id
_entity_poly.type
_entity_poly.pdbx_seq_one_letter_code
_entity_poly.pdbx_strand_id
1 'polypeptide(L)'
;MSPSAAFDADPLASAAPEQPGPEPARGPAGGPVGGPVGGPVGGPAGIPAGGTAGVPVARTTYHHGDLRRALLEAGTDLAREGGPDKVVLREATRRVGVSANAAYRHFADRDALLGEVVSRAQARAADVISATMDAVPDGLDEAPRARARFRAVGVGYLRFAMDEPGLFRTAFAVPVDLSRAASSDAAGGSGRTPFQLLSESLDAMVEAGAMSDDERPGAELLAWSAVHGMAMLALEGPLRDLPRGAVDELAPRLVRMVDLGLGLSDGSGVGPLT
;
A
#
# COMPACT_ATOMS: atom_id res chain seq x y z
N MET A 1 -4.16 -45.05 19.29
CA MET A 1 -3.26 -44.80 20.43
C MET A 1 -2.09 -43.98 19.91
N SER A 2 -2.04 -42.70 20.25
CA SER A 2 -0.87 -41.81 20.03
C SER A 2 0.27 -42.19 20.98
N PRO A 3 1.51 -41.69 20.77
CA PRO A 3 1.89 -40.31 21.17
C PRO A 3 2.65 -39.57 20.03
N SER A 4 2.45 -38.27 19.78
CA SER A 4 2.79 -37.08 20.60
C SER A 4 4.29 -36.82 20.77
N ALA A 5 4.84 -35.92 19.96
CA ALA A 5 6.06 -35.13 20.21
C ALA A 5 5.96 -33.87 19.32
N ALA A 6 5.53 -32.73 19.87
CA ALA A 6 6.36 -31.72 20.54
C ALA A 6 7.19 -30.89 19.52
N PHE A 7 6.59 -29.76 19.11
CA PHE A 7 7.29 -28.62 18.55
C PHE A 7 8.18 -28.02 19.65
N ASP A 8 9.48 -27.99 19.41
CA ASP A 8 10.45 -27.30 20.27
C ASP A 8 10.92 -26.01 19.61
N ALA A 9 11.17 -25.03 20.48
CA ALA A 9 11.19 -23.62 20.20
C ALA A 9 12.50 -23.08 19.59
N ASP A 10 12.30 -22.01 18.81
CA ASP A 10 13.18 -20.88 18.47
C ASP A 10 14.46 -20.67 19.31
N PRO A 11 15.66 -20.62 18.70
CA PRO A 11 16.89 -20.16 19.34
C PRO A 11 17.47 -18.85 18.75
N LEU A 12 16.66 -17.89 18.29
CA LEU A 12 17.15 -16.58 17.82
C LEU A 12 16.35 -15.39 18.39
N ALA A 13 16.15 -15.39 19.71
CA ALA A 13 15.97 -14.17 20.48
C ALA A 13 17.30 -13.78 21.14
N SER A 14 18.03 -12.81 20.57
CA SER A 14 18.87 -11.82 21.30
C SER A 14 19.85 -11.12 20.35
N ALA A 15 19.54 -9.89 19.96
CA ALA A 15 20.49 -8.79 19.80
C ALA A 15 19.73 -7.53 19.36
N ALA A 16 19.39 -6.67 20.31
CA ALA A 16 18.89 -5.33 20.04
C ALA A 16 20.05 -4.42 19.59
N PRO A 17 19.89 -3.56 18.56
CA PRO A 17 20.87 -2.54 18.25
C PRO A 17 20.74 -1.34 19.22
N GLU A 18 21.89 -0.93 19.78
CA GLU A 18 22.08 0.28 20.59
C GLU A 18 21.60 1.54 19.85
N GLN A 19 20.81 2.35 20.55
CA GLN A 19 20.38 3.68 20.12
C GLN A 19 21.46 4.73 20.47
N PRO A 20 21.91 5.58 19.53
CA PRO A 20 22.79 6.70 19.86
C PRO A 20 22.01 7.80 20.61
N GLY A 21 22.62 8.28 21.70
CA GLY A 21 22.04 9.25 22.64
C GLY A 21 21.84 10.67 22.08
N PRO A 22 21.09 11.53 22.81
CA PRO A 22 20.63 12.82 22.33
C PRO A 22 21.73 13.89 22.27
N GLU A 23 21.79 14.59 21.14
CA GLU A 23 22.63 15.78 20.92
C GLU A 23 22.07 17.01 21.66
N PRO A 24 22.90 17.84 22.31
CA PRO A 24 22.43 18.94 23.15
C PRO A 24 21.93 20.16 22.37
N ALA A 25 20.84 20.75 22.87
CA ALA A 25 20.17 21.94 22.36
C ALA A 25 21.09 23.18 22.33
N ARG A 26 21.12 23.87 21.17
CA ARG A 26 21.63 25.25 21.06
C ARG A 26 20.51 26.23 21.39
N GLY A 27 20.70 27.01 22.46
CA GLY A 27 19.79 28.06 22.90
C GLY A 27 19.82 29.33 22.01
N PRO A 28 18.85 30.24 22.17
CA PRO A 28 18.74 31.45 21.38
C PRO A 28 19.64 32.57 21.91
N ALA A 29 20.35 33.25 21.01
CA ALA A 29 21.06 34.50 21.28
C ALA A 29 20.09 35.70 21.17
N GLY A 30 20.22 36.64 22.10
CA GLY A 30 19.27 37.73 22.37
C GLY A 30 19.26 38.93 21.40
N GLY A 31 18.33 39.86 21.70
CA GLY A 31 18.14 41.17 21.04
C GLY A 31 19.28 42.18 21.30
N PRO A 32 19.14 43.47 20.90
CA PRO A 32 18.26 44.39 21.66
C PRO A 32 17.57 45.56 20.89
N VAL A 33 16.49 46.08 21.51
CA VAL A 33 16.11 47.49 21.81
C VAL A 33 15.89 48.53 20.69
N GLY A 34 14.69 49.15 20.72
CA GLY A 34 14.43 50.52 20.20
C GLY A 34 12.94 50.90 20.08
N GLY A 35 12.35 51.56 21.09
CA GLY A 35 11.18 52.45 20.95
C GLY A 35 11.63 53.91 21.08
N PRO A 36 10.75 54.95 21.31
CA PRO A 36 9.27 55.09 21.24
C PRO A 36 8.86 56.05 20.07
N VAL A 37 7.64 56.58 19.81
CA VAL A 37 6.75 57.46 20.61
C VAL A 37 5.42 57.74 19.83
N GLY A 38 4.31 57.96 20.53
CA GLY A 38 3.27 58.94 20.14
C GLY A 38 1.85 58.46 19.76
N GLY A 39 0.89 58.55 20.69
CA GLY A 39 -0.55 58.71 20.40
C GLY A 39 -0.91 60.21 20.14
N PRO A 40 -2.19 60.68 20.25
CA PRO A 40 -3.37 59.99 20.79
C PRO A 40 -4.75 60.30 20.09
N VAL A 41 -5.81 59.71 20.68
CA VAL A 41 -7.25 60.11 20.84
C VAL A 41 -8.25 60.29 19.67
N GLY A 42 -9.43 59.66 19.85
CA GLY A 42 -10.72 60.15 19.37
C GLY A 42 -11.85 59.09 19.30
N GLY A 43 -12.63 58.90 20.37
CA GLY A 43 -14.03 58.41 20.28
C GLY A 43 -15.00 59.61 20.20
N PRO A 44 -16.35 59.47 20.31
CA PRO A 44 -17.14 58.27 20.68
C PRO A 44 -18.49 58.06 19.91
N ALA A 45 -19.26 57.06 20.38
CA ALA A 45 -20.73 57.02 20.57
C ALA A 45 -21.64 56.23 19.58
N GLY A 46 -22.45 55.34 20.18
CA GLY A 46 -23.87 55.14 19.82
C GLY A 46 -24.30 53.77 19.29
N ILE A 47 -24.92 52.94 20.16
CA ILE A 47 -25.83 51.83 19.78
C ILE A 47 -27.26 52.42 19.63
N PRO A 48 -28.17 51.83 18.82
CA PRO A 48 -29.16 50.97 19.46
C PRO A 48 -29.46 49.65 18.71
N ALA A 49 -30.05 48.74 19.47
CA ALA A 49 -30.41 47.38 19.14
C ALA A 49 -31.47 47.27 18.03
N GLY A 50 -31.34 46.22 17.22
CA GLY A 50 -32.37 45.73 16.30
C GLY A 50 -32.16 44.23 16.10
N GLY A 51 -32.99 43.42 16.77
CA GLY A 51 -32.96 41.98 16.65
C GLY A 51 -33.42 41.53 15.26
N THR A 52 -32.58 40.75 14.60
CA THR A 52 -33.02 39.82 13.57
C THR A 52 -32.48 38.46 13.97
N ALA A 53 -33.40 37.55 14.32
CA ALA A 53 -33.10 36.15 14.53
C ALA A 53 -32.44 35.62 13.26
N GLY A 54 -31.12 35.49 13.29
CA GLY A 54 -30.37 34.78 12.26
C GLY A 54 -30.87 33.35 12.24
N VAL A 55 -31.44 32.94 11.12
CA VAL A 55 -31.76 31.55 10.81
C VAL A 55 -30.52 30.72 11.19
N PRO A 56 -30.63 29.73 12.08
CA PRO A 56 -29.48 28.88 12.36
C PRO A 56 -29.10 28.24 11.03
N VAL A 57 -27.91 28.58 10.50
CA VAL A 57 -27.30 27.81 9.43
C VAL A 57 -27.24 26.41 9.98
N ALA A 58 -28.11 25.54 9.46
CA ALA A 58 -28.15 24.16 9.84
C ALA A 58 -26.74 23.64 9.62
N ARG A 59 -25.99 23.44 10.71
CA ARG A 59 -24.70 22.77 10.66
C ARG A 59 -25.04 21.43 10.03
N THR A 60 -24.67 21.26 8.77
CA THR A 60 -24.73 19.98 8.08
C THR A 60 -24.00 19.02 8.99
N THR A 61 -24.79 18.23 9.69
CA THR A 61 -24.30 17.20 10.58
C THR A 61 -23.59 16.24 9.67
N TYR A 62 -22.27 16.40 9.57
CA TYR A 62 -21.38 15.45 8.93
C TYR A 62 -21.79 14.08 9.46
N HIS A 63 -22.39 13.26 8.59
CA HIS A 63 -22.66 11.89 8.95
C HIS A 63 -21.29 11.28 9.27
N HIS A 64 -21.14 10.72 10.47
CA HIS A 64 -19.85 10.29 10.99
C HIS A 64 -19.13 9.29 10.07
N GLY A 65 -19.90 8.50 9.31
CA GLY A 65 -19.38 7.63 8.25
C GLY A 65 -18.80 8.39 7.06
N ASP A 66 -19.39 9.53 6.68
CA ASP A 66 -18.88 10.37 5.59
C ASP A 66 -17.55 11.03 5.95
N LEU A 67 -17.36 11.44 7.21
CA LEU A 67 -16.09 12.07 7.61
C LEU A 67 -14.93 11.08 7.58
N ARG A 68 -15.09 9.90 8.20
CA ARG A 68 -14.04 8.86 8.18
C ARG A 68 -13.71 8.46 6.75
N ARG A 69 -14.73 8.26 5.90
CA ARG A 69 -14.55 7.94 4.49
C ARG A 69 -13.82 9.06 3.73
N ALA A 70 -14.21 10.31 3.92
CA ALA A 70 -13.57 11.46 3.27
C ALA A 70 -12.11 11.64 3.71
N LEU A 71 -11.79 11.40 4.98
CA LEU A 71 -10.42 11.44 5.49
C LEU A 71 -9.56 10.31 4.90
N LEU A 72 -10.11 9.10 4.77
CA LEU A 72 -9.44 7.98 4.13
C LEU A 72 -9.21 8.22 2.63
N GLU A 73 -10.20 8.79 1.94
CA GLU A 73 -10.10 9.18 0.53
C GLU A 73 -9.00 10.23 0.34
N ALA A 74 -9.00 11.30 1.14
CA ALA A 74 -7.94 12.31 1.13
C ALA A 74 -6.55 11.73 1.46
N GLY A 75 -6.49 10.77 2.40
CA GLY A 75 -5.25 10.04 2.71
C GLY A 75 -4.75 9.19 1.55
N THR A 76 -5.66 8.55 0.81
CA THR A 76 -5.35 7.75 -0.39
C THR A 76 -4.84 8.66 -1.52
N ASP A 77 -5.43 9.84 -1.70
CA ASP A 77 -4.95 10.80 -2.69
C ASP A 77 -3.57 11.35 -2.35
N LEU A 78 -3.31 11.64 -1.07
CA LEU A 78 -1.98 12.01 -0.60
C LEU A 78 -0.94 10.92 -0.88
N ALA A 79 -1.29 9.66 -0.63
CA ALA A 79 -0.45 8.51 -0.95
C ALA A 79 -0.18 8.40 -2.46
N ARG A 80 -1.19 8.65 -3.30
CA ARG A 80 -1.01 8.66 -4.76
C ARG A 80 -0.02 9.73 -5.21
N GLU A 81 -0.09 10.91 -4.61
CA GLU A 81 0.76 12.05 -4.99
C GLU A 81 2.24 11.89 -4.61
N GLY A 82 2.56 11.20 -3.52
CA GLY A 82 3.96 11.11 -3.08
C GLY A 82 4.28 10.03 -2.07
N GLY A 83 3.47 8.98 -2.01
CA GLY A 83 3.75 7.80 -1.19
C GLY A 83 3.38 7.95 0.29
N PRO A 84 3.82 6.99 1.13
CA PRO A 84 3.35 6.86 2.50
C PRO A 84 3.70 8.07 3.38
N ASP A 85 4.80 8.76 3.09
CA ASP A 85 5.24 9.92 3.87
C ASP A 85 4.33 11.14 3.67
N LYS A 86 3.59 11.20 2.55
CA LYS A 86 2.58 12.25 2.31
C LYS A 86 1.29 12.01 3.07
N VAL A 87 1.05 10.80 3.56
CA VAL A 87 -0.14 10.48 4.37
C VAL A 87 0.03 11.11 5.75
N VAL A 88 -0.54 12.30 5.92
CA VAL A 88 -0.49 13.08 7.15
C VAL A 88 -1.89 13.51 7.56
N LEU A 89 -2.29 13.19 8.80
CA LEU A 89 -3.65 13.41 9.29
C LEU A 89 -4.09 14.88 9.18
N ARG A 90 -3.19 15.82 9.53
CA ARG A 90 -3.48 17.27 9.43
C ARG A 90 -3.73 17.71 7.99
N GLU A 91 -2.95 17.17 7.05
CA GLU A 91 -3.11 17.49 5.64
C GLU A 91 -4.41 16.91 5.08
N ALA A 92 -4.77 15.68 5.46
CA ALA A 92 -6.07 15.10 5.13
C ALA A 92 -7.23 15.95 5.66
N THR A 93 -7.16 16.43 6.91
CA THR A 93 -8.21 17.32 7.46
C THR A 93 -8.31 18.65 6.74
N ARG A 94 -7.17 19.21 6.30
CA ARG A 94 -7.13 20.46 5.52
C ARG A 94 -7.83 20.28 4.18
N ARG A 95 -7.62 19.16 3.49
CA ARG A 95 -8.29 18.83 2.21
C ARG A 95 -9.78 18.62 2.38
N VAL A 96 -10.20 17.96 3.45
CA VAL A 96 -11.62 17.70 3.74
C VAL A 96 -12.33 18.95 4.28
N GLY A 97 -11.60 19.94 4.79
CA GLY A 97 -12.16 21.19 5.32
C GLY A 97 -12.66 21.10 6.76
N VAL A 98 -12.07 20.22 7.57
CA VAL A 98 -12.45 20.01 8.99
C VAL A 98 -11.31 20.31 9.95
N SER A 99 -11.61 20.42 11.25
CA SER A 99 -10.59 20.60 12.28
C SER A 99 -9.82 19.30 12.54
N ALA A 100 -8.56 19.41 12.94
CA ALA A 100 -7.74 18.25 13.33
C ALA A 100 -8.39 17.43 14.45
N ASN A 101 -9.05 18.09 15.42
CA ASN A 101 -9.75 17.45 16.52
C ASN A 101 -10.92 16.56 16.06
N ALA A 102 -11.53 16.85 14.91
CA ALA A 102 -12.58 16.01 14.35
C ALA A 102 -12.01 14.67 13.82
N ALA A 103 -10.82 14.68 13.22
CA ALA A 103 -10.19 13.47 12.70
C ALA A 103 -9.68 12.53 13.79
N TYR A 104 -9.20 13.05 14.92
CA TYR A 104 -8.73 12.23 16.04
C TYR A 104 -9.81 11.34 16.67
N ARG A 105 -11.09 11.60 16.39
CA ARG A 105 -12.21 10.74 16.78
C ARG A 105 -12.37 9.50 15.88
N HIS A 106 -11.72 9.50 14.72
CA HIS A 106 -11.80 8.44 13.71
C HIS A 106 -10.47 7.71 13.52
N PHE A 107 -9.36 8.43 13.64
CA PHE A 107 -8.02 7.89 13.54
C PHE A 107 -7.20 8.37 14.74
N ALA A 108 -6.70 7.44 15.54
CA ALA A 108 -5.96 7.77 16.76
C ALA A 108 -4.70 8.60 16.44
N ASP A 109 -4.04 8.28 15.33
CA ASP A 109 -2.81 8.91 14.87
C ASP A 109 -2.64 8.78 13.34
N ARG A 110 -1.46 9.17 12.84
CA ARG A 110 -1.08 9.02 11.44
C ARG A 110 -1.04 7.55 11.02
N ASP A 111 -0.55 6.66 11.88
CA ASP A 111 -0.28 5.27 11.52
C ASP A 111 -1.59 4.47 11.40
N ALA A 112 -2.60 4.81 12.21
CA ALA A 112 -3.96 4.32 12.06
C ALA A 112 -4.56 4.69 10.69
N LEU A 113 -4.39 5.94 10.24
CA LEU A 113 -4.81 6.36 8.90
C LEU A 113 -4.00 5.65 7.82
N LEU A 114 -2.68 5.59 7.97
CA LEU A 114 -1.78 4.96 7.01
C LEU A 114 -2.10 3.47 6.84
N GLY A 115 -2.40 2.74 7.92
CA GLY A 115 -2.79 1.34 7.86
C GLY A 115 -4.03 1.10 7.00
N GLU A 116 -5.05 1.96 7.10
CA GLU A 116 -6.23 1.86 6.23
C GLU A 116 -5.93 2.28 4.78
N VAL A 117 -5.05 3.24 4.57
CA VAL A 117 -4.59 3.63 3.22
C VAL A 117 -3.77 2.50 2.58
N VAL A 118 -2.98 1.75 3.35
CA VAL A 118 -2.28 0.54 2.88
C VAL A 118 -3.28 -0.49 2.37
N SER A 119 -4.33 -0.79 3.14
CA SER A 119 -5.39 -1.71 2.70
C SER A 119 -6.08 -1.23 1.41
N ARG A 120 -6.35 0.08 1.28
CA ARG A 120 -6.89 0.67 0.03
C ARG A 120 -5.93 0.53 -1.14
N ALA A 121 -4.63 0.72 -0.92
CA ALA A 121 -3.61 0.56 -1.96
C ALA A 121 -3.49 -0.90 -2.42
N GLN A 122 -3.56 -1.87 -1.50
CA GLN A 122 -3.58 -3.30 -1.82
C GLN A 122 -4.86 -3.71 -2.56
N ALA A 123 -6.03 -3.21 -2.14
CA ALA A 123 -7.29 -3.43 -2.84
C ALA A 123 -7.22 -2.89 -4.28
N ARG A 124 -6.64 -1.69 -4.46
CA ARG A 124 -6.42 -1.12 -5.80
C ARG A 124 -5.48 -1.99 -6.65
N ALA A 125 -4.41 -2.54 -6.07
CA ALA A 125 -3.55 -3.48 -6.76
C ALA A 125 -4.30 -4.74 -7.19
N ALA A 126 -5.15 -5.28 -6.32
CA ALA A 126 -5.99 -6.44 -6.63
C ALA A 126 -6.96 -6.15 -7.78
N ASP A 127 -7.56 -4.96 -7.84
CA ASP A 127 -8.44 -4.55 -8.95
C ASP A 127 -7.69 -4.52 -10.28
N VAL A 128 -6.48 -3.96 -10.31
CA VAL A 128 -5.66 -3.89 -11.53
C VAL A 128 -5.22 -5.29 -11.98
N ILE A 129 -4.85 -6.15 -11.03
CA ILE A 129 -4.50 -7.54 -11.29
C ILE A 129 -5.70 -8.31 -11.84
N SER A 130 -6.85 -8.24 -11.18
CA SER A 130 -8.08 -8.92 -11.61
C SER A 130 -8.48 -8.48 -13.01
N ALA A 131 -8.51 -7.18 -13.29
CA ALA A 131 -8.82 -6.66 -14.62
C ALA A 131 -7.83 -7.15 -15.69
N THR A 132 -6.56 -7.33 -15.34
CA THR A 132 -5.55 -7.89 -16.25
C THR A 132 -5.77 -9.38 -16.50
N MET A 133 -6.20 -10.14 -15.48
CA MET A 133 -6.57 -11.57 -15.62
C MET A 133 -7.83 -11.76 -16.45
N ASP A 134 -8.83 -10.89 -16.30
CA ASP A 134 -10.11 -10.95 -17.03
C ASP A 134 -9.95 -10.61 -18.52
N ALA A 135 -8.84 -10.00 -18.91
CA ALA A 135 -8.48 -9.78 -20.31
C ALA A 135 -7.90 -11.03 -21.01
N VAL A 136 -7.66 -12.13 -20.28
CA VAL A 136 -7.19 -13.38 -20.87
C VAL A 136 -8.35 -14.04 -21.66
N PRO A 137 -8.14 -14.43 -22.94
CA PRO A 137 -9.20 -15.02 -23.75
C PRO A 137 -9.75 -16.35 -23.18
N ASP A 138 -11.07 -16.50 -23.19
CA ASP A 138 -11.75 -17.72 -22.72
C ASP A 138 -11.61 -18.93 -23.66
N GLY A 139 -11.27 -18.71 -24.92
CA GLY A 139 -11.18 -19.77 -25.94
C GLY A 139 -9.92 -20.62 -25.89
N LEU A 140 -9.09 -20.49 -24.86
CA LEU A 140 -7.87 -21.27 -24.67
C LEU A 140 -8.17 -22.59 -23.96
N ASP A 141 -7.41 -23.63 -24.30
CA ASP A 141 -7.39 -24.87 -23.52
C ASP A 141 -6.96 -24.59 -22.06
N GLU A 142 -7.32 -25.49 -21.16
CA GLU A 142 -7.20 -25.31 -19.70
C GLU A 142 -5.79 -24.93 -19.23
N ALA A 143 -4.77 -25.74 -19.57
CA ALA A 143 -3.37 -25.49 -19.19
C ALA A 143 -2.80 -24.19 -19.79
N PRO A 144 -2.92 -23.91 -21.10
CA PRO A 144 -2.54 -22.61 -21.66
C PRO A 144 -3.28 -21.43 -21.01
N ARG A 145 -4.56 -21.58 -20.68
CA ARG A 145 -5.35 -20.52 -20.02
C ARG A 145 -4.87 -20.26 -18.60
N ALA A 146 -4.59 -21.31 -17.82
CA ALA A 146 -4.05 -21.19 -16.47
C ALA A 146 -2.71 -20.45 -16.47
N ARG A 147 -1.78 -20.82 -17.35
CA ARG A 147 -0.50 -20.11 -17.53
C ARG A 147 -0.69 -18.65 -17.94
N ALA A 148 -1.62 -18.37 -18.86
CA ALA A 148 -1.91 -17.01 -19.29
C ALA A 148 -2.47 -16.15 -18.13
N ARG A 149 -3.35 -16.70 -17.30
CA ARG A 149 -3.89 -16.02 -16.11
C ARG A 149 -2.83 -15.80 -15.04
N PHE A 150 -1.98 -16.78 -14.75
CA PHE A 150 -0.82 -16.59 -13.88
C PHE A 150 0.09 -15.47 -14.39
N ARG A 151 0.41 -15.47 -15.70
CA ARG A 151 1.22 -14.41 -16.30
C ARG A 151 0.56 -13.03 -16.18
N ALA A 152 -0.76 -12.98 -16.33
CA ALA A 152 -1.55 -11.77 -16.17
C ALA A 152 -1.48 -11.21 -14.73
N VAL A 153 -1.34 -12.06 -13.71
CA VAL A 153 -1.13 -11.60 -12.33
C VAL A 153 0.14 -10.77 -12.22
N GLY A 154 1.27 -11.30 -12.68
CA GLY A 154 2.56 -10.60 -12.62
C GLY A 154 2.59 -9.33 -13.48
N VAL A 155 1.96 -9.35 -14.65
CA VAL A 155 1.82 -8.14 -15.51
C VAL A 155 0.96 -7.09 -14.84
N GLY A 156 -0.18 -7.46 -14.25
CA GLY A 156 -1.06 -6.53 -13.53
C GLY A 156 -0.36 -5.90 -12.32
N TYR A 157 0.44 -6.67 -11.60
CA TYR A 157 1.26 -6.18 -10.49
C TYR A 157 2.24 -5.10 -10.94
N LEU A 158 3.00 -5.34 -12.01
CA LEU A 158 3.97 -4.39 -12.54
C LEU A 158 3.30 -3.13 -13.12
N ARG A 159 2.15 -3.29 -13.79
CA ARG A 159 1.35 -2.15 -14.25
C ARG A 159 0.91 -1.25 -13.10
N PHE A 160 0.36 -1.82 -12.03
CA PHE A 160 0.01 -1.05 -10.83
C PHE A 160 1.24 -0.31 -10.25
N ALA A 161 2.40 -0.97 -10.20
CA ALA A 161 3.62 -0.35 -9.71
C ALA A 161 4.04 0.88 -10.54
N MET A 162 3.93 0.80 -11.87
CA MET A 162 4.35 1.87 -12.77
C MET A 162 3.31 2.99 -12.91
N ASP A 163 2.01 2.65 -12.93
CA ASP A 163 0.92 3.60 -13.11
C ASP A 163 0.62 4.38 -11.82
N GLU A 164 0.79 3.75 -10.66
CA GLU A 164 0.43 4.29 -9.35
C GLU A 164 1.59 4.19 -8.35
N PRO A 165 2.78 4.76 -8.66
CA PRO A 165 4.01 4.50 -7.89
C PRO A 165 3.97 5.01 -6.44
N GLY A 166 3.15 6.02 -6.14
CA GLY A 166 2.89 6.48 -4.77
C GLY A 166 2.06 5.46 -3.97
N LEU A 167 1.00 4.93 -4.57
CA LEU A 167 0.19 3.88 -3.94
C LEU A 167 0.97 2.58 -3.81
N PHE A 168 1.79 2.23 -4.81
CA PHE A 168 2.65 1.05 -4.74
C PHE A 168 3.57 1.09 -3.51
N ARG A 169 4.30 2.18 -3.30
CA ARG A 169 5.12 2.36 -2.08
C ARG A 169 4.28 2.24 -0.82
N THR A 170 3.09 2.84 -0.84
CA THR A 170 2.18 2.82 0.31
C THR A 170 1.67 1.41 0.62
N ALA A 171 1.42 0.57 -0.38
CA ALA A 171 0.97 -0.81 -0.21
C ALA A 171 1.98 -1.70 0.56
N PHE A 172 3.25 -1.28 0.63
CA PHE A 172 4.33 -1.97 1.33
C PHE A 172 4.95 -1.13 2.47
N ALA A 173 4.33 -0.01 2.85
CA ALA A 173 4.89 0.93 3.83
C ALA A 173 4.79 0.46 5.29
N VAL A 174 3.81 -0.41 5.56
CA VAL A 174 3.67 -1.09 6.86
C VAL A 174 4.21 -2.50 6.68
N PRO A 175 5.04 -3.03 7.60
CA PRO A 175 5.51 -4.41 7.52
C PRO A 175 4.33 -5.35 7.31
N VAL A 176 4.28 -5.96 6.14
CA VAL A 176 3.28 -6.96 5.78
C VAL A 176 3.87 -8.28 6.22
N ASP A 177 3.34 -8.87 7.29
CA ASP A 177 3.48 -10.31 7.46
C ASP A 177 2.50 -11.01 6.50
N LEU A 178 2.75 -12.28 6.18
CA LEU A 178 1.89 -13.02 5.26
C LEU A 178 0.43 -13.10 5.76
N SER A 179 0.21 -12.97 7.08
CA SER A 179 -1.13 -12.91 7.67
C SER A 179 -1.91 -11.67 7.22
N ARG A 180 -1.26 -10.51 7.14
CA ARG A 180 -1.86 -9.28 6.62
C ARG A 180 -2.02 -9.26 5.10
N ALA A 181 -1.11 -9.90 4.36
CA ALA A 181 -1.22 -10.01 2.90
C ALA A 181 -2.50 -10.75 2.46
N ALA A 182 -3.02 -11.65 3.29
CA ALA A 182 -4.25 -12.40 3.07
C ALA A 182 -5.49 -11.80 3.76
N SER A 183 -5.38 -10.63 4.41
CA SER A 183 -6.50 -10.01 5.11
C SER A 183 -7.59 -9.56 4.15
N SER A 184 -8.86 -9.88 4.48
CA SER A 184 -10.03 -9.44 3.71
C SER A 184 -10.16 -7.92 3.58
N ASP A 185 -9.57 -7.16 4.50
CA ASP A 185 -9.60 -5.70 4.48
C ASP A 185 -8.82 -5.12 3.28
N ALA A 186 -7.89 -5.91 2.71
CA ALA A 186 -7.09 -5.56 1.55
C ALA A 186 -7.65 -6.14 0.23
N ALA A 187 -8.84 -6.74 0.27
CA ALA A 187 -9.46 -7.31 -0.92
C ALA A 187 -9.96 -6.22 -1.89
N GLY A 188 -9.74 -6.45 -3.18
CA GLY A 188 -10.32 -5.62 -4.24
C GLY A 188 -11.81 -5.92 -4.47
N GLY A 189 -12.37 -5.36 -5.54
CA GLY A 189 -13.76 -5.57 -5.96
C GLY A 189 -14.10 -7.03 -6.29
N SER A 190 -13.10 -7.86 -6.61
CA SER A 190 -13.27 -9.31 -6.77
C SER A 190 -13.42 -10.05 -5.44
N GLY A 191 -13.18 -9.40 -4.29
CA GLY A 191 -13.16 -10.03 -2.98
C GLY A 191 -11.86 -10.79 -2.66
N ARG A 192 -10.83 -10.67 -3.52
CA ARG A 192 -9.50 -11.27 -3.31
C ARG A 192 -8.44 -10.19 -3.10
N THR A 193 -7.43 -10.49 -2.29
CA THR A 193 -6.20 -9.69 -2.20
C THR A 193 -5.24 -10.02 -3.36
N PRO A 194 -4.19 -9.20 -3.61
CA PRO A 194 -3.18 -9.52 -4.62
C PRO A 194 -2.49 -10.87 -4.36
N PHE A 195 -2.24 -11.20 -3.09
CA PHE A 195 -1.61 -12.47 -2.72
C PHE A 195 -2.53 -13.66 -2.96
N GLN A 196 -3.83 -13.53 -2.66
CA GLN A 196 -4.81 -14.57 -2.96
C GLN A 196 -4.95 -14.81 -4.48
N LEU A 197 -4.99 -13.74 -5.28
CA LEU A 197 -5.01 -13.86 -6.75
C LEU A 197 -3.78 -14.61 -7.29
N LEU A 198 -2.60 -14.36 -6.72
CA LEU A 198 -1.38 -15.10 -7.04
C LEU A 198 -1.50 -16.58 -6.66
N SER A 199 -1.83 -16.87 -5.40
CA SER A 199 -1.95 -18.25 -4.89
C SER A 199 -3.00 -19.06 -5.65
N GLU A 200 -4.20 -18.51 -5.87
CA GLU A 200 -5.27 -19.17 -6.64
C GLU A 200 -4.85 -19.41 -8.10
N SER A 201 -4.05 -18.51 -8.70
CA SER A 201 -3.55 -18.72 -10.07
C SER A 201 -2.49 -19.81 -10.16
N LEU A 202 -1.69 -20.01 -9.11
CA LEU A 202 -0.72 -21.11 -9.01
C LEU A 202 -1.43 -22.44 -8.80
N ASP A 203 -2.44 -22.47 -7.92
CA ASP A 203 -3.29 -23.66 -7.71
C ASP A 203 -3.97 -24.08 -9.02
N ALA A 204 -4.51 -23.13 -9.77
CA ALA A 204 -5.11 -23.40 -11.09
C ALA A 204 -4.09 -23.92 -12.12
N MET A 205 -2.80 -23.57 -12.02
CA MET A 205 -1.77 -24.16 -12.88
C MET A 205 -1.51 -25.62 -12.53
N VAL A 206 -1.53 -25.97 -11.25
CA VAL A 206 -1.41 -27.35 -10.78
C VAL A 206 -2.60 -28.19 -11.25
N GLU A 207 -3.83 -27.71 -11.00
CA GLU A 207 -5.08 -28.39 -11.40
C GLU A 207 -5.14 -28.65 -12.91
N ALA A 208 -4.67 -27.70 -13.71
CA ALA A 208 -4.63 -27.82 -15.16
C ALA A 208 -3.47 -28.70 -15.68
N GLY A 209 -2.61 -29.23 -14.81
CA GLY A 209 -1.40 -29.98 -15.20
C GLY A 209 -0.32 -29.13 -15.85
N ALA A 210 -0.38 -27.81 -15.68
CA ALA A 210 0.62 -26.87 -16.17
C ALA A 210 1.82 -26.70 -15.23
N MET A 211 1.69 -27.10 -13.96
CA MET A 211 2.72 -27.11 -12.92
C MET A 211 2.59 -28.43 -12.16
N SER A 212 3.70 -28.99 -11.69
CA SER A 212 3.66 -30.20 -10.85
C SER A 212 3.35 -29.87 -9.38
N ASP A 213 2.81 -30.83 -8.63
CA ASP A 213 2.55 -30.66 -7.20
C ASP A 213 3.84 -30.35 -6.40
N ASP A 214 4.97 -30.88 -6.85
CA ASP A 214 6.29 -30.71 -6.19
C ASP A 214 6.83 -29.28 -6.35
N GLU A 215 6.44 -28.56 -7.41
CA GLU A 215 6.85 -27.18 -7.68
C GLU A 215 5.99 -26.14 -6.94
N ARG A 216 4.82 -26.54 -6.47
CA ARG A 216 3.83 -25.62 -5.89
C ARG A 216 4.29 -24.97 -4.58
N PRO A 217 4.90 -25.68 -3.60
CA PRO A 217 5.29 -25.07 -2.33
C PRO A 217 6.25 -23.90 -2.48
N GLY A 218 5.87 -22.71 -2.00
CA GLY A 218 6.70 -21.51 -2.04
C GLY A 218 6.79 -20.82 -3.41
N ALA A 219 6.08 -21.31 -4.43
CA ALA A 219 6.06 -20.71 -5.77
C ALA A 219 5.60 -19.25 -5.75
N GLU A 220 4.68 -18.89 -4.85
CA GLU A 220 4.24 -17.52 -4.64
C GLU A 220 5.39 -16.59 -4.22
N LEU A 221 6.32 -17.07 -3.39
CA LEU A 221 7.45 -16.28 -2.91
C LEU A 221 8.45 -16.03 -4.04
N LEU A 222 8.73 -17.03 -4.87
CA LEU A 222 9.60 -16.92 -6.03
C LEU A 222 9.01 -15.96 -7.07
N ALA A 223 7.73 -16.14 -7.40
CA ALA A 223 7.03 -15.31 -8.37
C ALA A 223 6.92 -13.85 -7.89
N TRP A 224 6.52 -13.64 -6.63
CA TRP A 224 6.42 -12.31 -6.04
C TRP A 224 7.78 -11.62 -5.98
N SER A 225 8.84 -12.33 -5.57
CA SER A 225 10.20 -11.76 -5.50
C SER A 225 10.67 -11.22 -6.85
N ALA A 226 10.40 -11.94 -7.94
CA ALA A 226 10.79 -11.51 -9.28
C ALA A 226 10.10 -10.21 -9.71
N VAL A 227 8.77 -10.14 -9.59
CA VAL A 227 8.02 -8.94 -10.01
C VAL A 227 8.21 -7.77 -9.04
N HIS A 228 8.33 -8.02 -7.75
CA HIS A 228 8.61 -6.99 -6.75
C HIS A 228 10.02 -6.43 -6.95
N GLY A 229 11.02 -7.29 -7.18
CA GLY A 229 12.39 -6.88 -7.49
C GLY A 229 12.45 -5.98 -8.72
N MET A 230 11.79 -6.37 -9.82
CA MET A 230 11.71 -5.52 -11.02
C MET A 230 11.04 -4.16 -10.72
N ALA A 231 9.93 -4.16 -9.98
CA ALA A 231 9.25 -2.91 -9.60
C ALA A 231 10.18 -1.99 -8.80
N MET A 232 10.89 -2.53 -7.79
CA MET A 232 11.82 -1.74 -6.98
C MET A 232 13.01 -1.22 -7.78
N LEU A 233 13.58 -2.06 -8.66
CA LEU A 233 14.68 -1.65 -9.53
C LEU A 233 14.27 -0.51 -10.49
N ALA A 234 13.03 -0.55 -10.98
CA ALA A 234 12.47 0.46 -11.88
C ALA A 234 12.00 1.74 -11.16
N LEU A 235 11.50 1.65 -9.93
CA LEU A 235 10.99 2.82 -9.21
C LEU A 235 12.07 3.56 -8.43
N GLU A 236 13.06 2.85 -7.91
CA GLU A 236 14.02 3.37 -6.93
C GLU A 236 15.46 2.97 -7.24
N GLY A 237 15.65 1.87 -7.97
CA GLY A 237 16.94 1.33 -8.32
C GLY A 237 17.56 1.89 -9.61
N PRO A 238 18.56 1.18 -10.16
CA PRO A 238 19.34 1.64 -11.30
C PRO A 238 18.56 1.70 -12.62
N LEU A 239 17.33 1.17 -12.66
CA LEU A 239 16.50 1.16 -13.87
C LEU A 239 15.54 2.36 -13.94
N ARG A 240 15.55 3.27 -12.96
CA ARG A 240 14.64 4.42 -12.87
C ARG A 240 14.71 5.42 -14.03
N ASP A 241 15.84 5.45 -14.73
CA ASP A 241 16.07 6.34 -15.87
C ASP A 241 15.73 5.69 -17.22
N LEU A 242 15.18 4.46 -17.21
CA LEU A 242 14.69 3.83 -18.43
C LEU A 242 13.51 4.60 -19.04
N PRO A 243 13.33 4.52 -20.37
CA PRO A 243 12.18 5.12 -21.03
C PRO A 243 10.85 4.65 -20.45
N ARG A 244 9.85 5.54 -20.45
CA ARG A 244 8.46 5.14 -20.15
C ARG A 244 8.05 4.02 -21.10
N GLY A 245 7.48 2.95 -20.56
CA GLY A 245 7.09 1.75 -21.31
C GLY A 245 8.14 0.65 -21.36
N ALA A 246 9.41 0.90 -20.97
CA ALA A 246 10.42 -0.16 -20.96
C ALA A 246 10.06 -1.32 -20.01
N VAL A 247 9.50 -0.99 -18.84
CA VAL A 247 9.00 -2.00 -17.90
C VAL A 247 7.79 -2.74 -18.48
N ASP A 248 6.90 -2.06 -19.21
CA ASP A 248 5.75 -2.70 -19.86
C ASP A 248 6.18 -3.72 -20.92
N GLU A 249 7.26 -3.44 -21.65
CA GLU A 249 7.84 -4.36 -22.64
C GLU A 249 8.56 -5.55 -21.97
N LEU A 250 9.20 -5.32 -20.83
CA LEU A 250 9.95 -6.35 -20.10
C LEU A 250 9.04 -7.22 -19.23
N ALA A 251 7.91 -6.69 -18.75
CA ALA A 251 7.01 -7.38 -17.83
C ALA A 251 6.54 -8.75 -18.35
N PRO A 252 6.02 -8.90 -19.59
CA PRO A 252 5.63 -10.20 -20.12
C PRO A 252 6.81 -11.19 -20.22
N ARG A 253 8.02 -10.69 -20.48
CA ARG A 253 9.23 -11.53 -20.59
C ARG A 253 9.70 -12.02 -19.23
N LEU A 254 9.71 -11.15 -18.23
CA LEU A 254 10.03 -11.50 -16.84
C LEU A 254 9.06 -12.56 -16.32
N VAL A 255 7.76 -12.34 -16.48
CA VAL A 255 6.77 -13.28 -15.94
C VAL A 255 6.78 -14.61 -16.73
N ARG A 256 7.07 -14.58 -18.04
CA ARG A 256 7.31 -15.81 -18.81
C ARG A 256 8.54 -16.58 -18.31
N MET A 257 9.62 -15.88 -17.92
CA MET A 257 10.80 -16.53 -17.34
C MET A 257 10.45 -17.24 -16.03
N VAL A 258 9.66 -16.60 -15.16
CA VAL A 258 9.16 -17.21 -13.92
C VAL A 258 8.27 -18.41 -14.20
N ASP A 259 7.26 -18.27 -15.07
CA ASP A 259 6.35 -19.35 -15.47
C ASP A 259 7.06 -20.56 -16.07
N LEU A 260 8.11 -20.33 -16.87
CA LEU A 260 8.93 -21.42 -17.38
C LEU A 260 9.73 -22.07 -16.26
N GLY A 261 10.40 -21.28 -15.41
CA GLY A 261 11.21 -21.79 -14.30
C GLY A 261 10.41 -22.60 -13.27
N LEU A 262 9.16 -22.21 -13.03
CA LEU A 262 8.20 -22.93 -12.18
C LEU A 262 7.61 -24.20 -12.81
N GLY A 263 7.92 -24.49 -14.08
CA GLY A 263 7.56 -25.74 -14.77
C GLY A 263 8.77 -26.54 -15.25
N LEU A 264 9.97 -26.22 -14.74
CA LEU A 264 11.20 -26.97 -14.97
C LEU A 264 11.35 -28.04 -13.89
N SER A 265 10.45 -29.01 -13.88
CA SER A 265 10.75 -30.32 -13.30
C SER A 265 11.40 -31.16 -14.38
N ASP A 266 12.65 -30.86 -14.70
CA ASP A 266 13.45 -31.87 -15.34
C ASP A 266 13.64 -32.98 -14.30
N GLY A 267 13.09 -34.17 -14.54
CA GLY A 267 13.35 -35.36 -13.73
C GLY A 267 14.82 -35.80 -13.75
N SER A 268 15.77 -34.87 -13.85
CA SER A 268 17.21 -35.01 -13.99
C SER A 268 17.90 -35.31 -12.66
N GLY A 269 17.21 -35.20 -11.53
CA GLY A 269 17.77 -35.56 -10.23
C GLY A 269 18.95 -34.70 -9.79
N VAL A 270 19.16 -33.53 -10.42
CA VAL A 270 20.14 -32.55 -9.94
C VAL A 270 19.51 -31.86 -8.74
N GLY A 271 19.81 -32.39 -7.54
CA GLY A 271 19.37 -31.82 -6.28
C GLY A 271 19.80 -30.35 -6.11
N PRO A 272 19.17 -29.62 -5.17
CA PRO A 272 19.46 -28.22 -4.93
C PRO A 272 20.96 -27.97 -4.75
N LEU A 273 21.44 -26.84 -5.24
CA LEU A 273 22.79 -26.35 -4.97
C LEU A 273 22.87 -26.05 -3.47
N THR A 274 23.37 -27.01 -2.69
CA THR A 274 23.69 -26.86 -1.26
C THR A 274 24.98 -26.07 -1.08
#